data_AF-A0A498L6V8-F1
#
_entry.id   AF-A0A498L6V8-F1
#
_cell.length_a   1.000
_cell.length_b   1.000
_cell.length_c   1.000
_cell.angle_alpha   90.00
_cell.angle_beta   90.00
_cell.angle_gamma   90.00
#
_symmetry.space_group_name_H-M   'P 1'
#
loop_
_entity.id
_entity.type
_entity.pdbx_description
1 polymer ?
#
loop_
_entity_poly.entity_id
_entity_poly.type
_entity_poly.pdbx_seq_one_letter_code
_entity_poly.pdbx_strand_id
1 'polypeptide(L)'
;MDQNGKKICQYTDNTRPYYATLYLVHHRIPLYGAYRFDPACFTDSERPSYWHLEPQLSKPEEQSLYSMVRENQRSKNAYKENQAISDDYSETGYDRAHLNPNSFQCSEGRRSTFTLTNAAPMDACFNRNQWGKWEKTEDFFKRQAQK
;
A
#
# COMPACT_ATOMS: atom_id res chain seq x y z
N MET A 1 3.90 -19.17 15.41
CA MET A 1 3.65 -17.94 14.65
C MET A 1 5.01 -17.32 14.39
N ASP A 2 5.44 -17.24 13.14
CA ASP A 2 6.75 -16.70 12.79
C ASP A 2 6.72 -15.18 12.99
N GLN A 3 7.44 -14.70 14.01
CA GLN A 3 7.35 -13.30 14.51
C GLN A 3 8.17 -12.30 13.67
N ASN A 4 8.80 -12.73 12.58
CA ASN A 4 9.76 -11.91 11.83
C ASN A 4 9.11 -11.18 10.64
N GLY A 5 8.21 -10.24 10.94
CA GLY A 5 7.73 -9.28 9.94
C GLY A 5 8.88 -8.45 9.35
N LYS A 6 8.86 -8.23 8.03
CA LYS A 6 9.82 -7.38 7.33
C LYS A 6 9.35 -5.93 7.40
N LYS A 7 10.22 -5.06 7.87
CA LYS A 7 9.99 -3.61 7.88
C LYS A 7 10.46 -3.04 6.55
N ILE A 8 9.55 -2.45 5.80
CA ILE A 8 9.84 -1.78 4.53
C ILE A 8 9.29 -0.36 4.58
N CYS A 9 9.87 0.53 3.79
CA CYS A 9 9.38 1.88 3.61
C CYS A 9 9.01 2.08 2.15
N GLN A 10 7.90 2.74 1.84
CA GLN A 10 7.46 2.88 0.46
C GLN A 10 7.99 4.15 -0.17
N TYR A 11 8.66 3.96 -1.31
CA TYR A 11 9.35 4.98 -2.08
C TYR A 11 8.78 5.00 -3.50
N THR A 12 8.42 6.18 -4.01
CA THR A 12 8.14 6.37 -5.44
C THR A 12 9.39 6.72 -6.24
N ASP A 13 10.35 7.34 -5.55
CA ASP A 13 11.72 7.60 -5.95
C ASP A 13 12.63 7.40 -4.72
N ASN A 14 13.93 7.26 -4.93
CA ASN A 14 14.88 7.01 -3.85
C ASN A 14 15.19 8.26 -2.99
N THR A 15 14.33 9.29 -2.96
CA THR A 15 14.60 10.52 -2.20
C THR A 15 14.03 10.49 -0.79
N ARG A 16 12.77 10.05 -0.61
CA ARG A 16 12.12 9.98 0.70
C ARG A 16 11.04 8.89 0.78
N PRO A 17 10.81 8.28 1.96
CA PRO A 17 9.70 7.38 2.16
C PRO A 17 8.39 8.14 2.41
N TYR A 18 7.27 7.57 1.95
CA TYR A 18 5.92 8.12 2.15
C TYR A 18 5.20 7.50 3.33
N TYR A 19 5.43 6.21 3.56
CA TYR A 19 4.96 5.47 4.72
C TYR A 19 5.85 4.25 4.96
N ALA A 20 5.59 3.54 6.05
CA ALA A 20 6.25 2.28 6.37
C ALA A 20 5.21 1.18 6.58
N THR A 21 5.59 -0.04 6.21
CA THR A 21 4.79 -1.25 6.40
C THR A 21 5.59 -2.27 7.19
N LEU A 22 4.96 -2.89 8.19
CA LEU A 22 5.39 -4.17 8.72
C LEU A 22 4.69 -5.29 7.94
N TYR A 23 5.45 -6.03 7.12
CA TYR A 23 4.93 -6.99 6.17
C TYR A 23 5.23 -8.44 6.57
N LEU A 24 4.23 -9.31 6.51
CA LEU A 24 4.41 -10.74 6.76
C LEU A 24 4.60 -11.48 5.43
N VAL A 25 5.86 -11.79 5.10
CA VAL A 25 6.23 -12.46 3.84
C VAL A 25 5.51 -13.80 3.68
N HIS A 26 5.48 -14.63 4.73
CA HIS A 26 4.83 -15.95 4.70
C HIS A 26 3.33 -15.87 4.34
N HIS A 27 2.64 -14.84 4.82
CA HIS A 27 1.21 -14.65 4.56
C HIS A 27 0.94 -13.69 3.40
N ARG A 28 1.97 -13.04 2.86
CA ARG A 28 1.88 -12.02 1.81
C ARG A 28 0.88 -10.91 2.11
N ILE A 29 0.78 -10.53 3.39
CA ILE A 29 -0.10 -9.45 3.84
C ILE A 29 0.67 -8.41 4.66
N PRO A 30 0.28 -7.14 4.57
CA PRO A 30 0.71 -6.14 5.52
C PRO A 30 0.03 -6.37 6.87
N LEU A 31 0.81 -6.34 7.95
CA LEU A 31 0.30 -6.45 9.31
C LEU A 31 -0.01 -5.08 9.91
N TYR A 32 0.87 -4.10 9.70
CA TYR A 32 0.68 -2.72 10.13
C TYR A 32 1.20 -1.75 9.08
N GLY A 33 0.56 -0.58 8.98
CA GLY A 33 1.03 0.57 8.21
C GLY A 33 1.18 1.79 9.12
N ALA A 34 2.23 2.58 8.91
CA ALA A 34 2.48 3.83 9.62
C ALA A 34 2.79 4.94 8.61
N TYR A 35 2.01 6.01 8.63
CA TYR A 35 2.11 7.12 7.70
C TYR A 35 1.97 8.46 8.42
N ARG A 36 2.47 9.52 7.81
CA ARG A 36 2.17 10.89 8.23
C ARG A 36 0.95 11.38 7.48
N PHE A 37 -0.02 11.91 8.23
CA PHE A 37 -1.18 12.58 7.66
C PHE A 37 -0.85 14.05 7.41
N ASP A 38 -1.10 14.51 6.20
CA ASP A 38 -0.92 15.92 5.81
C ASP A 38 -2.30 16.55 5.54
N PRO A 39 -2.76 17.48 6.40
CA PRO A 39 -4.08 18.10 6.26
C PRO A 39 -4.18 19.01 5.02
N ALA A 40 -3.05 19.44 4.45
CA ALA A 40 -3.00 20.28 3.25
C ALA A 40 -3.24 19.47 1.96
N CYS A 41 -3.28 18.14 2.04
CA CYS A 41 -3.67 17.28 0.93
C CYS A 41 -5.16 17.42 0.63
N PHE A 42 -5.52 18.44 -0.14
CA PHE A 42 -6.87 18.64 -0.69
C PHE A 42 -6.95 18.04 -2.09
N THR A 43 -8.09 17.40 -2.39
CA THR A 43 -8.75 17.33 -3.72
C THR A 43 -7.94 17.01 -4.98
N ASP A 44 -6.69 16.55 -4.92
CA ASP A 44 -6.21 15.70 -5.99
C ASP A 44 -7.20 14.53 -6.03
N SER A 45 -7.71 14.18 -7.21
CA SER A 45 -8.60 13.03 -7.37
C SER A 45 -7.94 11.94 -8.20
N GLU A 46 -6.66 12.14 -8.54
CA GLU A 46 -5.96 11.21 -9.38
C GLU A 46 -5.64 9.96 -8.58
N ARG A 47 -6.46 8.95 -8.82
CA ARG A 47 -6.29 7.60 -8.33
C ARG A 47 -5.45 6.84 -9.36
N PRO A 48 -4.25 6.35 -8.98
CA PRO A 48 -3.47 5.49 -9.85
C PRO A 48 -4.30 4.30 -10.38
N SER A 49 -4.15 4.00 -11.66
CA SER A 49 -4.87 2.90 -12.34
C SER A 49 -4.13 1.56 -12.28
N TYR A 50 -2.89 1.56 -11.83
CA TYR A 50 -2.02 0.38 -11.77
C TYR A 50 -1.36 0.25 -10.40
N TRP A 51 -0.95 -0.97 -10.09
CA TRP A 51 -0.31 -1.34 -8.84
C TRP A 51 1.20 -1.53 -9.01
N HIS A 52 1.90 -1.46 -7.89
CA HIS A 52 3.35 -1.59 -7.80
C HIS A 52 3.74 -2.76 -6.89
N LEU A 53 4.96 -3.23 -7.10
CA LEU A 53 5.62 -4.27 -6.34
C LEU A 53 6.85 -3.67 -5.65
N GLU A 54 7.22 -4.24 -4.50
CA GLU A 54 8.30 -3.76 -3.65
C GLU A 54 9.59 -4.57 -3.81
N PRO A 55 10.65 -4.04 -4.45
CA PRO A 55 11.92 -4.76 -4.62
C PRO A 55 12.57 -5.12 -3.27
N GLN A 56 12.34 -4.30 -2.22
CA GLN A 56 12.86 -4.52 -0.86
C GLN A 56 12.55 -5.91 -0.28
N LEU A 57 11.47 -6.56 -0.74
CA LEU A 57 11.08 -7.91 -0.30
C LEU A 57 11.55 -9.01 -1.25
N SER A 58 11.51 -8.76 -2.56
CA SER A 58 11.69 -9.80 -3.58
C SER A 58 13.06 -9.79 -4.25
N LYS A 59 13.81 -8.69 -4.14
CA LYS A 59 15.13 -8.47 -4.72
C LYS A 59 16.05 -7.70 -3.75
N PRO A 60 16.25 -8.20 -2.52
CA PRO A 60 17.03 -7.49 -1.50
C PRO A 60 18.50 -7.28 -1.89
N GLU A 61 19.03 -8.08 -2.82
CA GLU A 61 20.37 -7.94 -3.39
C GLU A 61 20.52 -6.70 -4.29
N GLU A 62 19.43 -6.19 -4.86
CA GLU A 62 19.39 -4.94 -5.62
C GLU A 62 19.25 -3.73 -4.65
N GLN A 63 20.16 -3.63 -3.67
CA GLN A 63 20.12 -2.71 -2.52
C GLN A 63 20.01 -1.21 -2.88
N SER A 64 20.23 -0.83 -4.14
CA SER A 64 20.05 0.54 -4.63
C SER A 64 18.61 0.84 -5.08
N LEU A 65 17.72 -0.15 -5.14
CA LEU A 65 16.35 -0.03 -5.61
C LEU A 65 15.37 -0.12 -4.43
N TYR A 66 15.17 0.99 -3.74
CA TYR A 66 14.10 1.11 -2.74
C TYR A 66 12.76 1.51 -3.37
N SER A 67 12.81 2.10 -4.57
CA SER A 67 11.63 2.56 -5.30
C SER A 67 10.75 1.40 -5.75
N MET A 68 9.46 1.52 -5.50
CA MET A 68 8.46 0.57 -5.99
C MET A 68 8.49 0.51 -7.52
N VAL A 69 8.25 -0.68 -8.07
CA VAL A 69 8.24 -0.88 -9.52
C VAL A 69 6.83 -1.22 -10.00
N ARG A 70 6.46 -0.73 -11.18
CA ARG A 70 5.16 -1.06 -11.76
C ARG A 70 5.03 -2.57 -11.95
N GLU A 71 3.92 -3.13 -11.49
CA GLU A 71 3.59 -4.51 -11.75
C GLU A 71 3.38 -4.71 -13.26
N ASN A 72 4.19 -5.59 -13.85
CA ASN A 72 4.07 -5.99 -15.24
C ASN A 72 4.26 -7.51 -15.33
N GLN A 73 3.77 -8.12 -16.41
CA GLN A 73 3.79 -9.58 -16.58
C GLN A 73 5.19 -10.19 -16.47
N ARG A 74 6.24 -9.45 -16.87
CA ARG A 74 7.62 -9.96 -16.88
C ARG A 74 8.22 -10.05 -15.47
N SER A 75 7.96 -9.05 -14.62
CA SER A 75 8.48 -9.03 -13.26
C SER A 75 7.62 -9.81 -12.27
N LYS A 76 6.30 -9.92 -12.52
CA LYS A 76 5.31 -10.46 -11.57
C LYS A 76 5.72 -11.76 -10.89
N ASN A 77 6.15 -12.76 -11.66
CA ASN A 77 6.50 -14.09 -11.14
C ASN A 77 7.70 -14.06 -10.20
N ALA A 78 8.70 -13.21 -10.48
CA ALA A 78 9.87 -13.07 -9.62
C ALA A 78 9.53 -12.45 -8.25
N TYR A 79 8.45 -11.68 -8.17
CA TYR A 79 8.05 -11.03 -6.93
C TYR A 79 7.09 -11.88 -6.09
N LYS A 80 6.29 -12.73 -6.76
CA LYS A 80 5.23 -13.54 -6.15
C LYS A 80 5.69 -14.39 -4.96
N GLU A 81 6.95 -14.81 -4.93
CA GLU A 81 7.47 -15.63 -3.83
C GLU A 81 7.33 -14.93 -2.48
N ASN A 82 7.71 -13.64 -2.42
CA ASN A 82 7.86 -12.90 -1.16
C ASN A 82 6.76 -11.86 -0.89
N GLN A 83 5.87 -11.60 -1.84
CA GLN A 83 4.76 -10.65 -1.67
C GLN A 83 3.58 -11.01 -2.55
N ALA A 84 2.42 -10.42 -2.23
CA ALA A 84 1.22 -10.59 -3.03
C ALA A 84 1.37 -9.89 -4.39
N ILE A 85 0.73 -10.45 -5.41
CA ILE A 85 0.59 -9.86 -6.75
C ILE A 85 -0.88 -9.67 -7.07
N SER A 86 -1.21 -8.87 -8.09
CA SER A 86 -2.63 -8.62 -8.44
C SER A 86 -3.40 -9.89 -8.80
N ASP A 87 -2.74 -10.95 -9.29
CA ASP A 87 -3.41 -12.22 -9.59
C ASP A 87 -3.90 -12.94 -8.34
N ASP A 88 -3.27 -12.72 -7.18
CA ASP A 88 -3.69 -13.35 -5.92
C ASP A 88 -5.05 -12.79 -5.43
N TYR A 89 -5.50 -11.67 -6.00
CA TYR A 89 -6.80 -11.06 -5.72
C TYR A 89 -7.83 -11.32 -6.83
N SER A 90 -7.40 -11.77 -8.01
CA SER A 90 -8.28 -11.96 -9.17
C SER A 90 -9.26 -13.10 -8.92
N GLU A 91 -10.53 -12.90 -9.27
CA GLU A 91 -11.60 -13.91 -9.17
C GLU A 91 -11.85 -14.46 -7.75
N THR A 92 -11.32 -13.80 -6.71
CA THR A 92 -11.51 -14.22 -5.31
C THR A 92 -12.79 -13.69 -4.66
N GLY A 93 -13.36 -12.62 -5.22
CA GLY A 93 -14.44 -11.85 -4.60
C GLY A 93 -13.98 -10.85 -3.53
N TYR A 94 -12.69 -10.84 -3.16
CA TYR A 94 -12.10 -9.90 -2.21
C TYR A 94 -11.53 -8.67 -2.91
N ASP A 95 -11.66 -7.52 -2.26
CA ASP A 95 -11.01 -6.29 -2.67
C ASP A 95 -9.59 -6.19 -2.10
N ARG A 96 -8.75 -5.41 -2.79
CA ARG A 96 -7.47 -4.90 -2.29
C ARG A 96 -7.72 -3.69 -1.39
N ALA A 97 -8.02 -3.92 -0.11
CA ALA A 97 -8.25 -2.85 0.85
C ALA A 97 -6.92 -2.24 1.32
N HIS A 98 -6.83 -0.92 1.29
CA HIS A 98 -5.61 -0.20 1.64
C HIS A 98 -5.47 -0.08 3.16
N LEU A 99 -4.25 -0.19 3.69
CA LEU A 99 -3.94 0.14 5.09
C LEU A 99 -3.61 1.63 5.28
N ASN A 100 -2.82 2.20 4.36
CA ASN A 100 -2.64 3.64 4.19
C ASN A 100 -3.59 4.11 3.08
N PRO A 101 -4.71 4.78 3.40
CA PRO A 101 -5.69 5.21 2.42
C PRO A 101 -5.10 6.22 1.44
N ASN A 102 -5.47 6.09 0.18
CA ASN A 102 -5.02 7.02 -0.86
C ASN A 102 -5.39 8.48 -0.57
N SER A 103 -6.57 8.70 0.03
CA SER A 103 -7.08 10.03 0.36
C SER A 103 -6.24 10.78 1.40
N PHE A 104 -5.39 10.09 2.15
CA PHE A 104 -4.56 10.69 3.21
C PHE A 104 -3.21 11.21 2.69
N GLN A 105 -2.93 11.03 1.40
CA GLN A 105 -1.66 11.38 0.77
C GLN A 105 -1.84 12.42 -0.34
N CYS A 106 -0.75 13.09 -0.70
CA CYS A 106 -0.65 14.05 -1.81
C CYS A 106 0.21 13.49 -2.94
N SER A 107 -0.08 13.88 -4.18
CA SER A 107 0.82 13.72 -5.34
C SER A 107 1.47 12.32 -5.41
N GLU A 108 2.81 12.23 -5.38
CA GLU A 108 3.54 10.96 -5.37
C GLU A 108 3.23 10.04 -4.19
N GLY A 109 2.86 10.59 -3.02
CA GLY A 109 2.42 9.80 -1.88
C GLY A 109 1.18 8.98 -2.18
N ARG A 110 0.29 9.47 -3.05
CA ARG A 110 -0.86 8.69 -3.53
C ARG A 110 -0.46 7.52 -4.39
N ARG A 111 0.53 7.73 -5.27
CA ARG A 111 1.10 6.66 -6.07
C ARG A 111 1.73 5.60 -5.19
N SER A 112 2.40 6.02 -4.11
CA SER A 112 3.00 5.10 -3.13
C SER A 112 1.98 4.19 -2.43
N THR A 113 0.71 4.60 -2.27
CA THR A 113 -0.30 3.75 -1.61
C THR A 113 -0.75 2.56 -2.47
N PHE A 114 -0.46 2.59 -3.78
CA PHE A 114 -0.85 1.55 -4.74
C PHE A 114 0.23 0.47 -4.86
N THR A 115 0.64 -0.08 -3.73
CA THR A 115 1.53 -1.25 -3.64
C THR A 115 0.76 -2.43 -3.07
N LEU A 116 1.04 -3.65 -3.53
CA LEU A 116 0.39 -4.85 -2.98
C LEU A 116 0.81 -5.09 -1.52
N THR A 117 1.92 -4.50 -1.09
CA THR A 117 2.36 -4.47 0.31
C THR A 117 1.59 -3.47 1.18
N ASN A 118 0.67 -2.70 0.64
CA ASN A 118 -0.26 -1.85 1.39
C ASN A 118 -1.71 -2.36 1.29
N ALA A 119 -1.92 -3.50 0.65
CA ALA A 119 -3.23 -4.10 0.45
C ALA A 119 -3.37 -5.42 1.22
N ALA A 120 -4.53 -5.59 1.85
CA ALA A 120 -4.98 -6.87 2.40
C ALA A 120 -6.32 -7.29 1.76
N PRO A 121 -6.60 -8.60 1.64
CA PRO A 121 -7.89 -9.07 1.17
C PRO A 121 -8.98 -8.67 2.17
N MET A 122 -9.99 -7.97 1.69
CA MET A 122 -11.14 -7.55 2.49
C MET A 122 -12.42 -7.83 1.70
N ASP A 123 -13.46 -8.27 2.41
CA ASP A 123 -14.78 -8.46 1.81
C ASP A 123 -15.21 -7.21 1.05
N ALA A 124 -15.64 -7.38 -0.20
CA ALA A 124 -15.91 -6.26 -1.10
C ALA A 124 -17.04 -5.35 -0.59
N CYS A 125 -18.07 -5.93 0.06
CA CYS A 125 -19.15 -5.14 0.64
C CYS A 125 -18.66 -4.33 1.84
N PHE A 126 -17.87 -4.95 2.72
CA PHE A 126 -17.30 -4.29 3.89
C PHE A 126 -16.34 -3.16 3.48
N ASN A 127 -15.39 -3.43 2.57
CA ASN A 127 -14.41 -2.46 2.09
C ASN A 127 -15.07 -1.22 1.48
N ARG A 128 -16.02 -1.43 0.57
CA ARG A 128 -16.64 -0.34 -0.20
C ARG A 128 -17.63 0.48 0.61
N ASN A 129 -18.24 -0.12 1.65
CA ASN A 129 -19.27 0.53 2.44
C ASN A 129 -18.77 0.94 3.82
N GLN A 130 -18.54 0.00 4.71
CA GLN A 130 -18.28 0.29 6.12
C GLN A 130 -16.89 0.86 6.32
N TRP A 131 -15.88 0.24 5.69
CA TRP A 131 -14.51 0.74 5.73
C TRP A 131 -14.38 2.09 5.03
N GLY A 132 -14.89 2.22 3.80
CA GLY A 132 -14.88 3.49 3.07
C GLY A 132 -15.64 4.64 3.77
N LYS A 133 -16.67 4.35 4.57
CA LYS A 133 -17.31 5.36 5.44
C LYS A 133 -16.40 5.75 6.60
N TRP A 134 -15.79 4.76 7.25
CA TRP A 134 -14.88 4.98 8.36
C TRP A 134 -13.66 5.82 7.93
N GLU A 135 -13.04 5.51 6.78
CA GLU A 135 -11.93 6.30 6.22
C GLU A 135 -12.30 7.77 6.00
N LYS A 136 -13.50 8.04 5.48
CA LYS A 136 -14.01 9.42 5.29
C LYS A 136 -14.23 10.14 6.62
N THR A 137 -14.77 9.45 7.61
CA THR A 137 -14.98 10.00 8.95
C THR A 137 -13.64 10.29 9.62
N GLU A 138 -12.66 9.39 9.51
CA GLU A 138 -11.33 9.60 10.04
C GLU A 138 -10.62 10.78 9.34
N ASP A 139 -10.70 10.88 8.02
CA ASP A 139 -10.17 12.02 7.25
C ASP A 139 -10.71 13.34 7.80
N PHE A 140 -12.03 13.41 7.99
CA PHE A 140 -12.70 14.59 8.52
C PHE A 140 -12.15 14.99 9.90
N PHE A 141 -12.04 14.02 10.82
CA PHE A 141 -11.54 14.30 12.17
C PHE A 141 -10.07 14.72 12.18
N LYS A 142 -9.20 14.03 11.42
CA LYS A 142 -7.78 14.38 11.36
C LYS A 142 -7.57 15.79 10.82
N ARG A 143 -8.37 16.24 9.84
CA ARG A 143 -8.30 17.61 9.31
C ARG A 143 -8.77 18.67 10.31
N GLN A 144 -9.74 18.36 11.16
CA GLN A 144 -10.18 19.29 12.20
C GLN A 144 -9.16 19.41 13.34
N ALA A 145 -8.49 18.32 13.70
CA ALA A 145 -7.53 18.28 14.81
C ALA A 145 -6.22 19.05 14.55
N GLN A 146 -5.97 19.49 13.32
CA GLN A 146 -4.76 20.23 12.93
C GLN A 146 -5.02 21.69 12.50
N LYS A 147 -6.24 22.20 12.75
CA LYS A 147 -6.55 23.64 12.70
C LYS A 147 -6.39 24.25 14.07
#